data_AF-A0A3Q0IQB8-F1
#
_entry.id   AF-A0A3Q0IQB8-F1
#
_cell.length_a   1.000
_cell.length_b   1.000
_cell.length_c   1.000
_cell.angle_alpha   90.00
_cell.angle_beta   90.00
_cell.angle_gamma   90.00
#
_symmetry.space_group_name_H-M   'P 1'
#
loop_
_entity.id
_entity.type
_entity.pdbx_description
1 polymer ?
#
loop_
_entity_poly.entity_id
_entity_poly.type
_entity_poly.pdbx_seq_one_letter_code
_entity_poly.pdbx_strand_id
1 'polypeptide(L)'
;MKLHVFNKSIDERYEEYQSILLNSHGNEIDKVWKSYLSPVLESAGWDAQWCIPLKLCQFFGILYPQYVLVTVSDIDFDHLQATVNIKEDIPDCKLPDSITEVALYDLLPLLNQDPHISLPLMDITALYLDQYRLFIKHLWWPWDEEETDLVWVDTHLADRLTLYYEMMEGKVLFETGTLIKDLIVEGKSSYEKILELTDTAQTETPEQLSVLMELSARVEAIKKQLAFYAEEVPITEFLGS
;
A
#
# COMPACT_ATOMS: atom_id res chain seq x y z
N MET A 1 8.73 17.14 14.31
CA MET A 1 7.49 16.37 14.03
C MET A 1 7.60 15.00 14.70
N LYS A 2 6.52 14.50 15.33
CA LYS A 2 6.49 13.18 15.96
C LYS A 2 5.42 12.32 15.27
N LEU A 3 5.78 11.11 14.88
CA LEU A 3 4.91 10.16 14.18
C LEU A 3 4.63 8.94 15.05
N HIS A 4 3.48 8.31 14.84
CA HIS A 4 3.15 7.06 15.53
C HIS A 4 4.06 5.96 15.01
N VAL A 5 4.60 5.16 15.92
CA VAL A 5 5.46 4.02 15.60
C VAL A 5 4.80 2.79 16.20
N PHE A 6 4.44 1.84 15.34
CA PHE A 6 3.82 0.58 15.73
C PHE A 6 4.82 -0.55 15.50
N ASN A 7 5.47 -0.99 16.57
CA ASN A 7 6.37 -2.14 16.53
C ASN A 7 5.61 -3.40 16.98
N LYS A 8 4.89 -4.02 16.05
CA LYS A 8 4.14 -5.25 16.28
C LYS A 8 4.93 -6.45 15.78
N SER A 9 4.84 -7.56 16.48
CA SER A 9 5.35 -8.86 16.08
C SER A 9 4.56 -9.43 14.89
N ILE A 10 5.14 -10.47 14.27
CA ILE A 10 4.47 -11.22 13.20
C ILE A 10 3.15 -11.83 13.69
N ASP A 11 3.12 -12.39 14.90
CA ASP A 11 1.94 -13.02 15.48
C ASP A 11 0.81 -12.00 15.70
N GLU A 12 1.13 -10.82 16.23
CA GLU A 12 0.15 -9.73 16.41
C GLU A 12 -0.44 -9.27 15.06
N ARG A 13 0.39 -9.15 14.01
CA ARG A 13 -0.10 -8.78 12.67
C ARG A 13 -0.93 -9.89 12.05
N TYR A 14 -0.54 -11.15 12.26
CA TYR A 14 -1.27 -12.29 11.75
C TYR A 14 -2.68 -12.35 12.36
N GLU A 15 -2.80 -12.26 13.69
CA GLU A 15 -4.09 -12.21 14.40
C GLU A 15 -4.96 -11.02 13.95
N GLU A 16 -4.35 -9.85 13.77
CA GLU A 16 -5.06 -8.67 13.25
C GLU A 16 -5.67 -8.92 11.87
N TYR A 17 -4.87 -9.41 10.92
CA TYR A 17 -5.36 -9.61 9.56
C TYR A 17 -6.32 -10.79 9.43
N GLN A 18 -6.14 -11.85 10.23
CA GLN A 18 -7.15 -12.91 10.35
C GLN A 18 -8.49 -12.38 10.81
N SER A 19 -8.49 -11.46 11.79
CA SER A 19 -9.72 -10.85 12.29
C SER A 19 -10.34 -9.87 11.30
N ILE A 20 -9.53 -9.06 10.60
CA ILE A 20 -10.01 -8.03 9.68
C ILE A 20 -10.58 -8.66 8.41
N LEU A 21 -9.88 -9.65 7.84
CA LEU A 21 -10.15 -10.23 6.51
C LEU A 21 -10.85 -11.59 6.60
N LEU A 22 -11.57 -11.83 7.69
CA LEU A 22 -12.18 -13.12 8.01
C LEU A 22 -12.99 -13.67 6.82
N ASN A 23 -12.62 -14.86 6.34
CA ASN A 23 -13.26 -15.55 5.21
C ASN A 23 -13.41 -14.70 3.93
N SER A 24 -12.55 -13.70 3.73
CA SER A 24 -12.64 -12.80 2.58
C SER A 24 -11.91 -13.37 1.37
N HIS A 25 -12.55 -13.28 0.21
CA HIS A 25 -11.93 -13.55 -1.09
C HIS A 25 -11.25 -12.31 -1.64
N GLY A 26 -10.37 -12.47 -2.63
CA GLY A 26 -9.58 -11.37 -3.19
C GLY A 26 -10.42 -10.17 -3.63
N ASN A 27 -11.49 -10.42 -4.37
CA ASN A 27 -12.44 -9.41 -4.84
C ASN A 27 -13.26 -8.71 -3.73
N GLU A 28 -13.19 -9.19 -2.48
CA GLU A 28 -13.91 -8.60 -1.34
C GLU A 28 -13.01 -7.71 -0.47
N ILE A 29 -11.69 -7.81 -0.62
CA ILE A 29 -10.71 -7.17 0.26
C ILE A 29 -10.89 -5.65 0.33
N ASP A 30 -11.11 -5.01 -0.81
CA ASP A 30 -11.37 -3.56 -0.87
C ASP A 30 -12.59 -3.16 -0.04
N LYS A 31 -13.71 -3.88 -0.21
CA LYS A 31 -14.95 -3.66 0.55
C LYS A 31 -14.76 -3.88 2.05
N VAL A 32 -13.96 -4.87 2.44
CA VAL A 32 -13.65 -5.17 3.84
C VAL A 32 -12.87 -4.01 4.45
N TRP A 33 -11.85 -3.49 3.77
CA TRP A 33 -11.09 -2.33 4.24
C TRP A 33 -11.94 -1.07 4.37
N LYS A 34 -12.83 -0.80 3.40
CA LYS A 34 -13.81 0.29 3.50
C LYS A 34 -14.68 0.16 4.74
N SER A 35 -15.21 -1.04 4.98
CA SER A 35 -16.06 -1.32 6.13
C SER A 35 -15.31 -1.24 7.46
N TYR A 36 -14.03 -1.60 7.47
CA TYR A 36 -13.16 -1.60 8.65
C TYR A 36 -12.74 -0.17 9.06
N LEU A 37 -12.42 0.69 8.09
CA LEU A 37 -11.87 2.02 8.34
C LEU A 37 -12.95 3.08 8.59
N SER A 38 -14.04 3.06 7.81
CA SER A 38 -15.07 4.11 7.82
C SER A 38 -15.64 4.50 9.20
N PRO A 39 -15.96 3.56 10.11
CA PRO A 39 -16.57 3.92 11.38
C PRO A 39 -15.58 4.49 12.41
N VAL A 40 -14.26 4.45 12.14
CA VAL A 40 -13.23 4.71 13.14
C VAL A 40 -12.32 5.90 12.79
N LEU A 41 -12.06 6.15 11.51
CA LEU A 41 -11.18 7.24 11.11
C LEU A 41 -11.85 8.60 11.33
N GLU A 42 -11.09 9.54 11.90
CA GLU A 42 -11.47 10.97 11.89
C GLU A 42 -11.49 11.46 10.44
N SER A 43 -12.63 11.99 9.97
CA SER A 43 -12.82 12.34 8.55
C SER A 43 -12.10 13.62 8.11
N ALA A 44 -11.73 14.50 9.06
CA ALA A 44 -11.10 15.77 8.76
C ALA A 44 -10.42 16.40 10.00
N GLY A 45 -9.63 17.44 9.77
CA GLY A 45 -9.10 18.35 10.79
C GLY A 45 -7.79 17.88 11.43
N TRP A 46 -7.22 16.76 11.01
CA TRP A 46 -5.98 16.22 11.56
C TRP A 46 -4.80 16.40 10.61
N ASP A 47 -3.63 16.57 11.21
CA ASP A 47 -2.37 16.75 10.51
C ASP A 47 -1.66 15.42 10.26
N ALA A 48 -1.03 15.32 9.11
CA ALA A 48 -0.29 14.16 8.65
C ALA A 48 1.02 14.56 7.96
N GLN A 49 2.01 13.67 8.05
CA GLN A 49 3.09 13.66 7.06
C GLN A 49 2.63 12.87 5.84
N TRP A 50 2.77 13.46 4.66
CA TRP A 50 2.49 12.81 3.39
C TRP A 50 3.79 12.62 2.60
N CYS A 51 4.05 11.40 2.13
CA CYS A 51 5.12 11.13 1.16
C CYS A 51 4.54 11.26 -0.25
N ILE A 52 4.99 12.26 -1.00
CA ILE A 52 4.49 12.52 -2.35
C ILE A 52 4.86 11.33 -3.26
N PRO A 53 3.88 10.70 -3.94
CA PRO A 53 4.14 9.61 -4.87
C PRO A 53 5.14 10.01 -5.96
N LEU A 54 5.97 9.05 -6.39
CA LEU A 54 7.00 9.27 -7.41
C LEU A 54 6.44 9.91 -8.69
N LYS A 55 5.27 9.46 -9.16
CA LYS A 55 4.58 10.03 -10.35
C LYS A 55 4.31 11.54 -10.17
N LEU A 56 3.85 11.96 -8.99
CA LEU A 56 3.62 13.38 -8.67
C LEU A 56 4.93 14.15 -8.49
N CYS A 57 5.95 13.57 -7.83
CA CYS A 57 7.26 14.19 -7.75
C CYS A 57 7.84 14.49 -9.14
N GLN A 58 7.74 13.54 -10.08
CA GLN A 58 8.19 13.73 -11.46
C GLN A 58 7.41 14.83 -12.18
N PHE A 59 6.08 14.87 -12.01
CA PHE A 59 5.22 15.88 -12.61
C PHE A 59 5.55 17.29 -12.15
N PHE A 60 5.83 17.47 -10.85
CA PHE A 60 6.14 18.76 -10.24
C PHE A 60 7.64 19.11 -10.23
N GLY A 61 8.51 18.23 -10.74
CA GLY A 61 9.97 18.43 -10.75
C GLY A 61 10.61 18.37 -9.35
N ILE A 62 10.01 17.62 -8.42
CA ILE A 62 10.45 17.47 -7.03
C ILE A 62 11.35 16.23 -6.91
N LEU A 63 12.37 16.29 -6.05
CA LEU A 63 13.20 15.13 -5.73
C LEU A 63 12.40 14.09 -4.92
N TYR A 64 12.46 12.82 -5.33
CA TYR A 64 11.87 11.73 -4.58
C TYR A 64 12.93 11.07 -3.65
N PRO A 65 12.57 10.68 -2.42
CA PRO A 65 11.29 10.89 -1.75
C PRO A 65 11.14 12.32 -1.20
N GLN A 66 9.95 12.91 -1.35
CA GLN A 66 9.61 14.19 -0.74
C GLN A 66 8.48 14.00 0.27
N TYR A 67 8.70 14.49 1.49
CA TYR A 67 7.68 14.53 2.53
C TYR A 67 7.20 15.95 2.74
N VAL A 68 5.89 16.12 2.94
CA VAL A 68 5.27 17.40 3.26
C VAL A 68 4.29 17.27 4.42
N LEU A 69 4.12 18.36 5.17
CA LEU A 69 3.09 18.46 6.19
C LEU A 69 1.77 18.87 5.55
N VAL A 70 0.71 18.12 5.86
CA VAL A 70 -0.63 18.39 5.35
C VAL A 70 -1.67 18.33 6.45
N THR A 71 -2.79 19.02 6.26
CA THR A 71 -4.02 18.82 7.06
C THR A 71 -5.05 18.10 6.21
N VAL A 72 -5.57 16.98 6.71
CA VAL A 72 -6.67 16.26 6.06
C VAL A 72 -7.94 17.06 6.22
N SER A 73 -8.58 17.43 5.11
CA SER A 73 -9.82 18.22 5.10
C SER A 73 -11.06 17.39 4.84
N ASP A 74 -10.92 16.25 4.20
CA ASP A 74 -12.01 15.31 3.92
C ASP A 74 -11.45 13.91 3.59
N ILE A 75 -12.24 12.87 3.83
CA ILE A 75 -11.93 11.48 3.46
C ILE A 75 -13.07 10.93 2.61
N ASP A 76 -12.72 10.49 1.41
CA ASP A 76 -13.57 9.66 0.55
C ASP A 76 -13.37 8.19 0.92
N PHE A 77 -14.29 7.65 1.71
CA PHE A 77 -14.27 6.25 2.11
C PHE A 77 -14.65 5.29 0.98
N ASP A 78 -15.30 5.75 -0.10
CA ASP A 78 -15.63 4.91 -1.25
C ASP A 78 -14.38 4.60 -2.09
N HIS A 79 -13.34 5.42 -2.00
CA HIS A 79 -12.05 5.20 -2.68
C HIS A 79 -10.86 5.06 -1.73
N LEU A 80 -11.08 5.17 -0.41
CA LEU A 80 -10.03 5.20 0.62
C LEU A 80 -8.95 6.25 0.30
N GLN A 81 -9.42 7.43 -0.07
CA GLN A 81 -8.62 8.60 -0.43
C GLN A 81 -9.00 9.79 0.44
N ALA A 82 -8.13 10.79 0.47
CA ALA A 82 -8.32 12.02 1.22
C ALA A 82 -8.10 13.24 0.35
N THR A 83 -8.76 14.33 0.74
CA THR A 83 -8.37 15.68 0.34
C THR A 83 -7.49 16.26 1.44
N VAL A 84 -6.33 16.80 1.05
CA VAL A 84 -5.36 17.35 2.00
C VAL A 84 -4.94 18.75 1.60
N ASN A 85 -4.75 19.62 2.60
CA ASN A 85 -4.25 20.98 2.42
C ASN A 85 -2.77 21.03 2.80
N ILE A 86 -1.94 21.59 1.93
CA ILE A 86 -0.49 21.70 2.16
C ILE A 86 -0.24 22.78 3.22
N LYS A 87 0.51 22.44 4.28
CA LYS A 87 0.86 23.39 5.37
C LYS A 87 2.23 24.05 5.17
N GLU A 88 3.09 23.44 4.36
CA GLU A 88 4.47 23.87 4.15
C GLU A 88 4.78 23.94 2.66
N ASP A 89 5.27 25.09 2.21
CA ASP A 89 5.74 25.26 0.83
C ASP A 89 7.03 24.47 0.61
N ILE A 90 7.12 23.82 -0.54
CA ILE A 90 8.36 23.21 -1.02
C ILE A 90 9.19 24.31 -1.73
N PRO A 91 10.48 24.51 -1.38
CA PRO A 91 11.33 25.46 -2.08
C PRO A 91 11.34 25.22 -3.60
N ASP A 92 11.19 26.29 -4.38
CA ASP A 92 11.22 26.26 -5.85
C ASP A 92 10.14 25.37 -6.51
N CYS A 93 9.12 24.94 -5.77
CA CYS A 93 7.99 24.19 -6.29
C CYS A 93 6.66 24.80 -5.82
N LYS A 94 5.68 24.86 -6.72
CA LYS A 94 4.32 25.29 -6.39
C LYS A 94 3.38 24.10 -6.48
N LEU A 95 3.15 23.46 -5.34
CA LEU A 95 2.03 22.54 -5.21
C LEU A 95 0.72 23.35 -5.14
N PRO A 96 -0.39 22.80 -5.65
CA PRO A 96 -1.72 23.29 -5.31
C PRO A 96 -1.92 23.38 -3.79
N ASP A 97 -2.68 24.38 -3.32
CA ASP A 97 -3.01 24.56 -1.90
C ASP A 97 -3.71 23.33 -1.30
N SER A 98 -4.47 22.61 -2.15
CA SER A 98 -5.18 21.39 -1.82
C SER A 98 -4.96 20.31 -2.88
N ILE A 99 -4.72 19.08 -2.44
CA ILE A 99 -4.58 17.90 -3.29
C ILE A 99 -5.72 16.95 -2.97
N THR A 100 -6.46 16.55 -3.98
CA THR A 100 -7.49 15.50 -3.90
C THR A 100 -6.88 14.13 -4.21
N GLU A 101 -7.62 13.07 -3.91
CA GLU A 101 -7.24 11.69 -4.27
C GLU A 101 -5.94 11.19 -3.62
N VAL A 102 -5.59 11.71 -2.43
CA VAL A 102 -4.42 11.24 -1.68
C VAL A 102 -4.75 9.91 -1.01
N ALA A 103 -4.07 8.83 -1.38
CA ALA A 103 -4.30 7.52 -0.78
C ALA A 103 -4.10 7.54 0.74
N LEU A 104 -5.07 7.01 1.50
CA LEU A 104 -5.01 7.02 2.96
C LEU A 104 -3.77 6.32 3.53
N TYR A 105 -3.28 5.27 2.87
CA TYR A 105 -2.07 4.56 3.28
C TYR A 105 -0.78 5.40 3.15
N ASP A 106 -0.79 6.51 2.40
CA ASP A 106 0.35 7.43 2.28
C ASP A 106 0.38 8.52 3.35
N LEU A 107 -0.69 8.62 4.16
CA LEU A 107 -0.80 9.56 5.25
C LEU A 107 -0.31 8.93 6.56
N LEU A 108 0.59 9.65 7.24
CA LEU A 108 1.10 9.30 8.56
C LEU A 108 0.61 10.35 9.56
N PRO A 109 -0.44 10.06 10.37
CA PRO A 109 -0.92 11.00 11.37
C PRO A 109 0.19 11.47 12.31
N LEU A 110 0.15 12.74 12.69
CA LEU A 110 1.07 13.29 13.68
C LEU A 110 0.59 13.00 15.11
N LEU A 111 1.54 12.78 16.03
CA LEU A 111 1.20 12.73 17.47
C LEU A 111 0.76 14.09 17.98
N ASN A 112 1.39 15.14 17.48
CA ASN A 112 1.19 16.50 17.94
C ASN A 112 0.19 17.18 17.00
N GLN A 113 -1.09 16.91 17.23
CA GLN A 113 -2.18 17.61 16.57
C GLN A 113 -2.31 19.04 17.11
N ASP A 114 -2.99 19.91 16.36
CA ASP A 114 -3.31 21.26 16.83
C ASP A 114 -4.11 21.17 18.15
N PRO A 115 -3.61 21.73 19.26
CA PRO A 115 -4.27 21.65 20.57
C PRO A 115 -5.64 22.34 20.59
N HIS A 116 -5.94 23.20 19.62
CA HIS A 116 -7.24 23.83 19.45
C HIS A 116 -8.28 22.91 18.80
N ILE A 117 -7.85 21.79 18.22
CA ILE A 117 -8.72 20.80 17.59
C ILE A 117 -8.80 19.57 18.51
N SER A 118 -9.98 19.33 19.06
CA SER A 118 -10.23 18.14 19.89
C SER A 118 -10.35 16.90 19.00
N LEU A 119 -9.26 16.15 18.86
CA LEU A 119 -9.20 14.87 18.13
C LEU A 119 -8.97 13.71 19.10
N PRO A 120 -9.99 13.30 19.88
CA PRO A 120 -9.82 12.29 20.93
C PRO A 120 -9.44 10.90 20.38
N LEU A 121 -9.64 10.64 19.09
CA LEU A 121 -9.40 9.34 18.46
C LEU A 121 -8.19 9.33 17.49
N MET A 122 -7.40 10.42 17.44
CA MET A 122 -5.94 10.38 17.51
C MET A 122 -5.22 9.06 17.17
N ASP A 123 -4.84 8.41 18.27
CA ASP A 123 -4.13 7.14 18.30
C ASP A 123 -4.85 6.02 17.56
N ILE A 124 -6.19 6.03 17.55
CA ILE A 124 -6.99 5.00 16.89
C ILE A 124 -6.91 5.16 15.37
N THR A 125 -7.08 6.37 14.84
CA THR A 125 -6.91 6.66 13.41
C THR A 125 -5.50 6.27 12.95
N ALA A 126 -4.47 6.59 13.74
CA ALA A 126 -3.10 6.21 13.44
C ALA A 126 -2.89 4.69 13.40
N LEU A 127 -3.49 3.95 14.33
CA LEU A 127 -3.44 2.49 14.40
C LEU A 127 -4.10 1.84 13.17
N TYR A 128 -5.28 2.31 12.79
CA TYR A 128 -6.05 1.75 11.68
C TYR A 128 -5.38 2.04 10.33
N LEU A 129 -4.85 3.26 10.15
CA LEU A 129 -4.05 3.59 8.97
C LEU A 129 -2.74 2.81 8.91
N ASP A 130 -2.13 2.49 10.04
CA ASP A 130 -0.94 1.62 10.09
C ASP A 130 -1.25 0.18 9.63
N GLN A 131 -2.35 -0.39 10.10
CA GLN A 131 -2.82 -1.72 9.67
C GLN A 131 -3.10 -1.76 8.17
N TYR A 132 -3.86 -0.77 7.68
CA TYR A 132 -4.20 -0.64 6.26
C TYR A 132 -2.96 -0.43 5.40
N ARG A 133 -2.05 0.46 5.81
CA ARG A 133 -0.83 0.79 5.07
C ARG A 133 0.07 -0.42 4.92
N LEU A 134 0.34 -1.16 6.00
CA LEU A 134 1.20 -2.33 5.90
C LEU A 134 0.59 -3.36 4.95
N PHE A 135 -0.70 -3.62 5.07
CA PHE A 135 -1.41 -4.56 4.20
C PHE A 135 -1.30 -4.14 2.73
N ILE A 136 -1.71 -2.93 2.36
CA ILE A 136 -1.75 -2.49 0.96
C ILE A 136 -0.34 -2.34 0.36
N LYS A 137 0.63 -1.83 1.13
CA LYS A 137 1.98 -1.61 0.62
C LYS A 137 2.77 -2.91 0.48
N HIS A 138 2.56 -3.88 1.37
CA HIS A 138 3.48 -5.02 1.50
C HIS A 138 2.84 -6.39 1.31
N LEU A 139 1.54 -6.56 1.58
CA LEU A 139 0.90 -7.87 1.53
C LEU A 139 -0.02 -8.02 0.31
N TRP A 140 -0.77 -6.98 -0.03
CA TRP A 140 -1.72 -6.98 -1.15
C TRP A 140 -1.03 -6.82 -2.49
N TRP A 141 -1.34 -7.73 -3.42
CA TRP A 141 -0.97 -7.60 -4.82
C TRP A 141 -2.23 -7.38 -5.67
N PRO A 142 -2.22 -6.45 -6.65
CA PRO A 142 -3.45 -6.07 -7.37
C PRO A 142 -4.17 -7.22 -8.09
N TRP A 143 -3.43 -8.22 -8.56
CA TRP A 143 -4.01 -9.40 -9.22
C TRP A 143 -4.65 -10.39 -8.27
N ASP A 144 -4.47 -10.24 -6.95
CA ASP A 144 -5.17 -11.06 -5.97
C ASP A 144 -6.69 -10.82 -6.06
N GLU A 145 -7.12 -9.65 -6.57
CA GLU A 145 -8.54 -9.33 -6.78
C GLU A 145 -9.25 -10.34 -7.69
N GLU A 146 -8.51 -10.94 -8.64
CA GLU A 146 -9.04 -11.95 -9.56
C GLU A 146 -9.27 -13.32 -8.89
N GLU A 147 -8.72 -13.54 -7.69
CA GLU A 147 -8.80 -14.82 -6.96
C GLU A 147 -10.10 -14.91 -6.14
N THR A 148 -11.17 -15.37 -6.79
CA THR A 148 -12.50 -15.47 -6.18
C THR A 148 -12.78 -16.79 -5.46
N ASP A 149 -12.01 -17.83 -5.77
CA ASP A 149 -12.33 -19.21 -5.33
C ASP A 149 -11.64 -19.59 -4.01
N LEU A 150 -10.67 -18.80 -3.56
CA LEU A 150 -9.84 -19.08 -2.39
C LEU A 150 -10.02 -17.99 -1.33
N VAL A 151 -10.00 -18.39 -0.06
CA VAL A 151 -9.96 -17.43 1.05
C VAL A 151 -8.56 -16.85 1.10
N TRP A 152 -8.45 -15.52 0.96
CA TRP A 152 -7.16 -14.85 0.80
C TRP A 152 -6.26 -15.07 2.03
N VAL A 153 -6.84 -15.00 3.23
CA VAL A 153 -6.13 -15.23 4.50
C VAL A 153 -5.49 -16.61 4.55
N ASP A 154 -6.24 -17.65 4.20
CA ASP A 154 -5.79 -19.04 4.27
C ASP A 154 -4.72 -19.36 3.22
N THR A 155 -4.67 -18.55 2.15
CA THR A 155 -3.81 -18.80 0.98
C THR A 155 -2.51 -17.98 1.02
N HIS A 156 -2.58 -16.72 1.46
CA HIS A 156 -1.49 -15.76 1.26
C HIS A 156 -0.92 -15.15 2.53
N LEU A 157 -1.71 -15.04 3.60
CA LEU A 157 -1.36 -14.18 4.74
C LEU A 157 -0.07 -14.63 5.41
N ALA A 158 0.05 -15.92 5.74
CA ALA A 158 1.19 -16.44 6.49
C ALA A 158 2.51 -16.23 5.73
N ASP A 159 2.55 -16.62 4.45
CA ASP A 159 3.77 -16.60 3.64
C ASP A 159 4.23 -15.17 3.33
N ARG A 160 3.31 -14.29 2.91
CA ARG A 160 3.64 -12.90 2.58
C ARG A 160 4.03 -12.09 3.81
N LEU A 161 3.37 -12.34 4.95
CA LEU A 161 3.71 -11.68 6.21
C LEU A 161 5.08 -12.15 6.70
N THR A 162 5.37 -13.45 6.62
CA THR A 162 6.69 -14.02 6.94
C THR A 162 7.77 -13.37 6.09
N LEU A 163 7.59 -13.37 4.76
CA LEU A 163 8.53 -12.75 3.84
C LEU A 163 8.78 -11.27 4.17
N TYR A 164 7.73 -10.51 4.48
CA TYR A 164 7.87 -9.11 4.89
C TYR A 164 8.75 -8.96 6.14
N TYR A 165 8.49 -9.74 7.20
CA TYR A 165 9.28 -9.66 8.43
C TYR A 165 10.73 -10.12 8.23
N GLU A 166 10.95 -11.17 7.45
CA GLU A 166 12.30 -11.66 7.15
C GLU A 166 13.13 -10.66 6.33
N MET A 167 12.50 -9.96 5.39
CA MET A 167 13.13 -8.86 4.68
C MET A 167 13.45 -7.68 5.60
N MET A 168 12.58 -7.38 6.56
CA MET A 168 12.79 -6.29 7.53
C MET A 168 13.87 -6.62 8.56
N GLU A 169 13.97 -7.88 8.98
CA GLU A 169 14.96 -8.37 9.93
C GLU A 169 16.32 -8.68 9.28
N GLY A 170 16.43 -8.56 7.95
CA GLY A 170 17.65 -8.81 7.20
C GLY A 170 18.02 -10.30 7.08
N LYS A 171 17.04 -11.20 7.27
CA LYS A 171 17.20 -12.64 7.02
C LYS A 171 17.27 -12.96 5.53
N VAL A 172 16.67 -12.11 4.70
CA VAL A 172 16.79 -12.14 3.23
C VAL A 172 18.01 -11.34 2.80
N LEU A 173 18.84 -11.91 1.93
CA LEU A 173 19.99 -11.22 1.34
C LEU A 173 19.55 -9.90 0.70
N PHE A 174 20.33 -8.84 0.87
CA PHE A 174 20.01 -7.50 0.36
C PHE A 174 19.67 -7.48 -1.14
N GLU A 175 20.44 -8.22 -1.95
CA GLU A 175 20.22 -8.34 -3.39
C GLU A 175 18.88 -9.02 -3.71
N THR A 176 18.56 -10.12 -3.02
CA THR A 176 17.28 -10.82 -3.14
C THR A 176 16.12 -9.93 -2.69
N GLY A 177 16.26 -9.23 -1.57
CA GLY A 177 15.23 -8.33 -1.06
C GLY A 177 14.99 -7.14 -1.99
N THR A 178 16.02 -6.65 -2.68
CA THR A 178 15.91 -5.62 -3.71
C THR A 178 15.16 -6.16 -4.93
N LEU A 179 15.55 -7.35 -5.42
CA LEU A 179 14.87 -8.02 -6.52
C LEU A 179 13.38 -8.24 -6.25
N ILE A 180 13.01 -8.71 -5.05
CA ILE A 180 11.61 -8.90 -4.66
C ILE A 180 10.85 -7.57 -4.72
N LYS A 181 11.43 -6.49 -4.19
CA LYS A 181 10.80 -5.15 -4.25
C LYS A 181 10.61 -4.68 -5.69
N ASP A 182 11.62 -4.88 -6.54
CA ASP A 182 11.56 -4.51 -7.95
C ASP A 182 10.49 -5.31 -8.70
N LEU A 183 10.38 -6.61 -8.43
CA LEU A 183 9.33 -7.48 -8.98
C LEU A 183 7.93 -7.03 -8.55
N ILE A 184 7.74 -6.66 -7.28
CA ILE A 184 6.45 -6.13 -6.80
C ILE A 184 6.11 -4.82 -7.52
N VAL A 185 7.06 -3.90 -7.64
CA VAL A 185 6.85 -2.61 -8.32
C VAL A 185 6.52 -2.81 -9.80
N GLU A 186 7.31 -3.64 -10.49
CA GLU A 186 7.09 -3.96 -11.91
C GLU A 186 5.74 -4.66 -12.13
N GLY A 187 5.40 -5.62 -11.26
CA GLY A 187 4.14 -6.33 -11.31
C GLY A 187 2.96 -5.38 -11.16
N LYS A 188 2.99 -4.52 -10.13
CA LYS A 188 1.94 -3.51 -9.89
C LYS A 188 1.75 -2.59 -11.09
N SER A 189 2.85 -2.05 -11.64
CA SER A 189 2.81 -1.17 -12.82
C SER A 189 2.33 -1.89 -14.08
N SER A 190 2.72 -3.14 -14.29
CA SER A 190 2.32 -3.92 -15.47
C SER A 190 0.84 -4.25 -15.41
N TYR A 191 0.34 -4.63 -14.23
CA TYR A 191 -1.07 -4.93 -14.01
C TYR A 191 -1.96 -3.69 -14.12
N GLU A 192 -1.54 -2.54 -13.56
CA GLU A 192 -2.24 -1.24 -13.75
C GLU A 192 -2.43 -0.95 -15.25
N LYS A 193 -1.39 -1.15 -16.05
CA LYS A 193 -1.45 -0.93 -17.50
C LYS A 193 -2.34 -1.95 -18.24
N ILE A 194 -2.42 -3.19 -17.77
CA ILE A 194 -3.37 -4.19 -18.29
C ILE A 194 -4.81 -3.71 -18.10
N LEU A 195 -5.13 -3.22 -16.90
CA LEU A 195 -6.46 -2.69 -16.60
C LEU A 195 -6.81 -1.48 -17.49
N GLU A 196 -5.90 -0.51 -17.59
CA GLU A 196 -6.09 0.68 -18.45
C GLU A 196 -6.36 0.31 -19.92
N LEU A 197 -5.61 -0.67 -20.46
CA LEU A 197 -5.78 -1.12 -21.84
C LEU A 197 -7.09 -1.91 -22.05
N THR A 198 -7.52 -2.65 -21.03
CA THR A 198 -8.75 -3.45 -21.06
C THR A 198 -9.99 -2.56 -20.95
N ASP A 199 -9.97 -1.55 -20.08
CA ASP A 199 -11.08 -0.61 -19.89
C ASP A 199 -11.32 0.31 -21.09
N THR A 200 -10.25 0.62 -21.84
CA THR A 200 -10.31 1.47 -23.05
C THR A 200 -10.69 0.69 -24.32
N ALA A 201 -10.89 -0.63 -24.24
CA ALA A 201 -11.12 -1.52 -25.36
C ALA A 201 -12.54 -1.42 -25.95
N GLN A 202 -12.81 -0.39 -26.77
CA GLN A 202 -13.92 -0.40 -27.73
C GLN A 202 -13.49 -0.86 -29.14
N THR A 203 -12.18 -0.89 -29.42
CA THR A 203 -11.58 -1.43 -30.64
C THR A 203 -10.13 -1.81 -30.36
N GLU A 204 -9.88 -3.08 -30.05
CA GLU A 204 -8.53 -3.59 -29.80
C GLU A 204 -7.73 -3.61 -31.11
N THR A 205 -6.76 -2.70 -31.25
CA THR A 205 -5.81 -2.76 -32.36
C THR A 205 -4.87 -3.96 -32.19
N PRO A 206 -4.34 -4.56 -33.28
CA PRO A 206 -3.37 -5.66 -33.18
C PRO A 206 -2.14 -5.31 -32.33
N GLU A 207 -1.74 -4.04 -32.31
CA GLU A 207 -0.64 -3.52 -31.50
C GLU A 207 -0.98 -3.53 -30.00
N GLN A 208 -2.18 -3.08 -29.62
CA GLN A 208 -2.65 -3.15 -28.23
C GLN A 208 -2.77 -4.60 -27.74
N LEU A 209 -3.28 -5.51 -28.58
CA LEU A 209 -3.35 -6.94 -28.26
C LEU A 209 -1.96 -7.54 -28.01
N SER A 210 -0.98 -7.19 -28.83
CA SER A 210 0.41 -7.65 -28.63
C SER A 210 0.97 -7.16 -27.30
N VAL A 211 0.79 -5.88 -26.96
CA VAL A 211 1.25 -5.30 -25.69
C VAL A 211 0.54 -5.94 -24.51
N LEU A 212 -0.78 -6.17 -24.61
CA LEU A 212 -1.55 -6.84 -23.56
C LEU A 212 -1.01 -8.26 -23.32
N MET A 213 -0.78 -9.04 -24.37
CA MET A 213 -0.23 -10.39 -24.27
C MET A 213 1.16 -10.40 -23.62
N GLU A 214 2.03 -9.45 -23.98
CA GLU A 214 3.36 -9.31 -23.38
C GLU A 214 3.30 -8.97 -21.88
N LEU A 215 2.44 -8.00 -21.51
CA LEU A 215 2.25 -7.60 -20.12
C LEU A 215 1.64 -8.72 -19.29
N SER A 216 0.60 -9.41 -19.79
CA SER A 216 -0.02 -10.54 -19.11
C SER A 216 0.97 -11.68 -18.89
N ALA A 217 1.77 -12.03 -19.91
CA ALA A 217 2.82 -13.03 -19.77
C ALA A 217 3.88 -12.62 -18.74
N ARG A 218 4.23 -11.32 -18.67
CA ARG A 218 5.17 -10.81 -17.68
C ARG A 218 4.60 -10.87 -16.26
N VAL A 219 3.35 -10.48 -16.05
CA VAL A 219 2.67 -10.56 -14.75
C VAL A 219 2.61 -12.02 -14.28
N GLU A 220 2.25 -12.97 -15.14
CA GLU A 220 2.25 -14.40 -14.80
C GLU A 220 3.63 -14.93 -14.42
N ALA A 221 4.70 -14.45 -15.07
CA ALA A 221 6.06 -14.78 -14.68
C ALA A 221 6.44 -14.18 -13.32
N ILE A 222 6.03 -12.94 -13.04
CA ILE A 222 6.26 -12.26 -11.76
C ILE A 222 5.51 -12.97 -10.63
N LYS A 223 4.24 -13.31 -10.82
CA LYS A 223 3.43 -14.07 -9.85
C LYS A 223 4.16 -15.34 -9.40
N LYS A 224 4.67 -16.13 -10.35
CA LYS A 224 5.42 -17.37 -10.05
C LYS A 224 6.73 -17.11 -9.29
N GLN A 225 7.45 -16.04 -9.63
CA GLN A 225 8.69 -15.67 -8.92
C GLN A 225 8.38 -15.22 -7.50
N LEU A 226 7.35 -14.41 -7.29
CA LEU A 226 6.96 -13.94 -5.97
C LEU A 226 6.40 -15.06 -5.10
N ALA A 227 5.61 -15.98 -5.66
CA ALA A 227 5.16 -17.19 -4.96
C ALA A 227 6.36 -18.04 -4.50
N PHE A 228 7.34 -18.26 -5.39
CA PHE A 228 8.58 -18.93 -5.01
C PHE A 228 9.28 -18.24 -3.83
N TYR A 229 9.41 -16.90 -3.85
CA TYR A 229 10.02 -16.20 -2.71
C TYR A 229 9.15 -16.22 -1.44
N ALA A 230 7.83 -16.30 -1.55
CA ALA A 230 6.96 -16.36 -0.38
C ALA A 230 6.99 -17.75 0.28
N GLU A 231 7.06 -18.82 -0.53
CA GLU A 231 7.02 -20.21 -0.06
C GLU A 231 8.40 -20.78 0.31
N GLU A 232 9.47 -20.38 -0.40
CA GLU A 232 10.79 -21.03 -0.35
C GLU A 232 11.89 -20.18 0.29
N VAL A 233 11.62 -18.97 0.79
CA VAL A 233 12.64 -18.24 1.56
C VAL A 233 12.84 -18.98 2.90
N PRO A 234 13.98 -19.64 3.11
CA PRO A 234 14.15 -20.51 4.27
C PRO A 234 14.52 -19.69 5.50
N ILE A 235 13.93 -20.10 6.63
CA ILE A 235 14.52 -20.02 7.96
C ILE A 235 16.02 -20.27 7.85
N THR A 236 16.81 -19.28 8.25
CA THR A 236 18.25 -19.33 8.54
C THR A 236 18.87 -20.74 8.49
N GLU A 237 19.29 -21.19 7.32
CA GLU A 237 20.37 -22.18 7.16
C GLU A 237 21.59 -21.50 6.55
N PHE A 238 22.08 -20.46 7.23
CA PHE A 238 23.49 -20.07 7.20
C PHE A 238 23.95 -19.62 8.61
N LEU A 239 23.59 -20.40 9.63
CA LEU A 239 24.46 -20.56 10.79
C LEU A 239 25.29 -21.81 10.57
N GLY A 240 26.41 -21.64 9.86
CA GLY A 240 27.37 -22.69 9.59
C GLY A 240 28.74 -22.11 9.31
N SER A 241 29.43 -21.67 10.37
CA SER A 241 30.88 -21.78 10.67
C SER A 241 31.31 -20.72 11.66
#